data_AF-A0A523P3U3-F1
#
_entry.id   AF-A0A523P3U3-F1
#
_cell.length_a   1.000
_cell.length_b   1.000
_cell.length_c   1.000
_cell.angle_alpha   90.00
_cell.angle_beta   90.00
_cell.angle_gamma   90.00
#
_symmetry.space_group_name_H-M   'P 1'
#
loop_
_entity.id
_entity.type
_entity.pdbx_description
1 polymer ?
#
loop_
_entity_poly.entity_id
_entity_poly.type
_entity_poly.pdbx_seq_one_letter_code
_entity_poly.pdbx_strand_id
1 'polypeptide(L)'
;MWRRAQPEGGHMAKQDDVKRIGFIGLGNIGKPMAANLVRAGFDVTVYDVRAEPLRDVEALGAIVVRSSREVAERSDVVAIAVLDDAQVEAVILGQGEDDGSLAGLKPGSIIVVHSTVSPQICHSLAVRAEEKGVWFVDAPVSGA
;
A
#
# COMPACT_ATOMS: atom_id res chain seq x y z
N MET A 1 18.28 20.66 -5.91
CA MET A 1 17.29 21.68 -5.46
C MET A 1 15.92 21.22 -5.95
N TRP A 2 15.23 20.38 -5.17
CA TRP A 2 13.93 19.82 -5.58
C TRP A 2 12.86 20.89 -5.40
N ARG A 3 12.28 21.37 -6.50
CA ARG A 3 11.13 22.28 -6.46
C ARG A 3 9.86 21.45 -6.32
N ARG A 4 9.10 21.74 -5.27
CA ARG A 4 7.77 21.20 -5.03
C ARG A 4 6.83 21.89 -6.03
N ALA A 5 6.46 21.21 -7.11
CA ALA A 5 5.31 21.63 -7.90
C ALA A 5 4.08 21.43 -7.00
N GLN A 6 3.44 22.53 -6.63
CA GLN A 6 2.12 22.49 -6.02
C GLN A 6 1.13 22.30 -7.17
N PRO A 7 0.41 21.18 -7.30
CA PRO A 7 -0.70 21.12 -8.22
C PRO A 7 -1.78 22.08 -7.72
N GLU A 8 -2.12 23.07 -8.54
CA GLU A 8 -3.26 23.95 -8.28
C GLU A 8 -4.53 23.09 -8.24
N GLY A 9 -5.12 22.92 -7.05
CA GLY A 9 -6.41 22.24 -6.87
C GLY A 9 -6.39 20.91 -6.09
N GLY A 10 -5.24 20.42 -5.61
CA GLY A 10 -5.19 19.20 -4.80
C GLY A 10 -5.48 19.48 -3.33
N HIS A 11 -6.62 19.03 -2.79
CA HIS A 11 -6.83 18.96 -1.34
C HIS A 11 -5.94 17.83 -0.79
N MET A 12 -4.79 18.19 -0.20
CA MET A 12 -3.97 17.24 0.54
C MET A 12 -4.76 16.88 1.80
N ALA A 13 -5.20 15.63 1.92
CA ALA A 13 -6.01 15.14 3.04
C ALA A 13 -5.39 15.58 4.37
N LYS A 14 -6.21 16.14 5.27
CA LYS A 14 -5.73 16.51 6.61
C LYS A 14 -5.38 15.23 7.36
N GLN A 15 -4.52 15.35 8.37
CA GLN A 15 -4.07 14.22 9.19
C GLN A 15 -5.24 13.45 9.86
N ASP A 16 -6.39 14.09 10.03
CA ASP A 16 -7.62 13.48 10.57
C ASP A 16 -8.49 12.75 9.51
N ASP A 17 -8.20 12.93 8.20
CA ASP A 17 -9.00 12.40 7.09
C ASP A 17 -8.57 10.98 6.66
N VAL A 18 -7.31 10.60 6.91
CA VAL A 18 -6.78 9.28 6.54
C VAL A 18 -6.93 8.32 7.71
N LYS A 19 -8.06 7.60 7.77
CA LYS A 19 -8.30 6.58 8.80
C LYS A 19 -8.08 5.15 8.35
N ARG A 20 -8.21 4.87 7.04
CA ARG A 20 -8.21 3.50 6.51
C ARG A 20 -6.92 3.19 5.78
N ILE A 21 -6.16 2.25 6.33
CA ILE A 21 -4.84 1.88 5.79
C ILE A 21 -4.84 0.41 5.42
N GLY A 22 -4.48 0.15 4.17
CA GLY A 22 -4.21 -1.18 3.65
C GLY A 22 -2.75 -1.54 3.84
N PHE A 23 -2.45 -2.78 4.24
CA PHE A 23 -1.09 -3.29 4.31
C PHE A 23 -0.97 -4.64 3.60
N ILE A 24 -0.09 -4.72 2.60
CA ILE A 24 0.15 -5.93 1.82
C ILE A 24 1.59 -6.39 2.01
N GLY A 25 1.75 -7.64 2.44
CA GLY A 25 3.04 -8.22 2.80
C GLY A 25 3.35 -7.98 4.28
N LEU A 26 3.30 -9.05 5.06
CA LEU A 26 3.49 -9.07 6.51
C LEU A 26 4.75 -9.88 6.86
N GLY A 27 5.83 -9.61 6.13
CA GLY A 27 7.17 -10.11 6.43
C GLY A 27 7.77 -9.48 7.69
N ASN A 28 9.09 -9.61 7.84
CA ASN A 28 9.83 -9.05 8.97
C ASN A 28 9.66 -7.53 9.13
N ILE A 29 9.44 -6.83 8.02
CA ILE A 29 9.24 -5.39 7.98
C ILE A 29 7.74 -5.06 8.09
N GLY A 30 6.92 -5.66 7.24
CA GLY A 30 5.51 -5.29 7.13
C GLY A 30 4.66 -5.61 8.37
N LYS A 31 4.91 -6.76 9.02
CA LYS A 31 4.15 -7.16 10.21
C LYS A 31 4.25 -6.15 11.37
N PRO A 32 5.45 -5.74 11.83
CA PRO A 32 5.55 -4.75 12.90
C PRO A 32 5.01 -3.37 12.48
N MET A 33 5.13 -2.98 11.21
CA MET A 33 4.54 -1.73 10.70
C MET A 33 3.00 -1.77 10.79
N ALA A 34 2.37 -2.83 10.27
CA ALA A 34 0.92 -3.01 10.35
C ALA A 34 0.44 -3.04 11.80
N ALA A 35 1.13 -3.77 12.68
CA ALA A 35 0.80 -3.82 14.10
C ALA A 35 0.89 -2.45 14.79
N ASN A 36 1.86 -1.61 14.41
CA ASN A 36 1.97 -0.25 14.94
C ASN A 36 0.83 0.65 14.46
N LEU A 37 0.40 0.52 13.20
CA LEU A 37 -0.76 1.25 12.68
C LEU A 37 -2.04 0.88 13.44
N VAL A 38 -2.26 -0.40 13.70
CA VAL A 38 -3.40 -0.85 14.52
C VAL A 38 -3.36 -0.23 15.91
N ARG A 39 -2.19 -0.28 16.59
CA ARG A 39 -2.03 0.31 17.94
C ARG A 39 -2.17 1.83 17.96
N ALA A 40 -1.88 2.50 16.84
CA ALA A 40 -2.07 3.93 16.68
C ALA A 40 -3.55 4.31 16.41
N GLY A 41 -4.45 3.33 16.27
CA GLY A 41 -5.88 3.55 16.12
C GLY A 41 -6.37 3.74 14.68
N PHE A 42 -5.58 3.31 13.68
CA PHE A 42 -6.03 3.27 12.28
C PHE A 42 -6.90 2.03 12.02
N ASP A 43 -7.83 2.14 11.06
CA ASP A 43 -8.58 1.01 10.53
C ASP A 43 -7.69 0.27 9.52
N VAL A 44 -7.00 -0.78 9.99
CA VAL A 44 -6.01 -1.49 9.17
C VAL A 44 -6.62 -2.71 8.50
N THR A 45 -6.57 -2.76 7.17
CA THR A 45 -6.93 -3.95 6.37
C THR A 45 -5.66 -4.61 5.84
N VAL A 46 -5.51 -5.92 5.99
CA VAL A 46 -4.26 -6.62 5.69
C VAL A 46 -4.43 -7.82 4.77
N TYR A 47 -3.38 -8.08 3.97
CA TYR A 47 -3.23 -9.29 3.18
C TYR A 47 -1.76 -9.75 3.11
N ASP A 48 -1.54 -11.06 3.23
CA ASP A 48 -0.27 -11.76 2.97
C ASP A 48 -0.63 -13.13 2.39
N VAL A 49 0.20 -13.65 1.49
CA VAL A 49 0.01 -14.99 0.92
C VAL A 49 0.21 -16.10 1.97
N ARG A 50 0.90 -15.80 3.07
CA ARG A 50 1.12 -16.68 4.21
C ARG A 50 0.08 -16.42 5.28
N ALA A 51 -0.55 -17.50 5.76
CA ALA A 51 -1.60 -17.44 6.77
C ALA A 51 -1.09 -17.10 8.19
N GLU A 52 0.16 -17.47 8.51
CA GLU A 52 0.72 -17.28 9.85
C GLU A 52 0.72 -15.81 10.31
N PRO A 53 1.34 -14.85 9.59
CA PRO A 53 1.43 -13.46 10.05
C PRO A 53 0.08 -12.75 10.11
N LEU A 54 -0.94 -13.23 9.37
CA LEU A 54 -2.29 -12.65 9.39
C LEU A 54 -2.94 -12.85 10.76
N ARG A 55 -2.79 -14.02 11.38
CA ARG A 55 -3.36 -14.32 12.70
C ARG A 55 -2.80 -13.40 13.78
N ASP A 56 -1.51 -13.08 13.69
CA ASP A 56 -0.84 -12.21 14.67
C ASP A 56 -1.42 -10.79 14.66
N VAL A 57 -1.68 -10.23 13.47
CA VAL A 57 -2.20 -8.85 13.34
C VAL A 57 -3.72 -8.79 13.48
N GLU A 58 -4.44 -9.85 13.11
CA GLU A 58 -5.87 -10.00 13.39
C GLU A 58 -6.14 -9.95 14.89
N ALA A 59 -5.33 -10.65 15.69
CA ALA A 59 -5.42 -10.63 17.15
C ALA A 59 -5.19 -9.22 17.76
N LEU A 60 -4.57 -8.30 17.01
CA LEU A 60 -4.40 -6.90 17.42
C LEU A 60 -5.56 -6.00 16.99
N GLY A 61 -6.44 -6.47 16.09
CA GLY A 61 -7.58 -5.71 15.56
C GLY A 61 -7.51 -5.38 14.07
N ALA A 62 -6.54 -5.92 13.32
CA ALA A 62 -6.52 -5.76 11.86
C ALA A 62 -7.64 -6.57 11.17
N ILE A 63 -8.16 -6.06 10.07
CA ILE A 63 -9.15 -6.73 9.22
C ILE A 63 -8.39 -7.56 8.17
N VAL A 64 -8.52 -8.89 8.22
CA VAL A 64 -7.90 -9.79 7.24
C VAL A 64 -8.81 -9.96 6.02
N VAL A 65 -8.25 -9.81 4.82
CA VAL A 65 -8.94 -10.02 3.54
C VAL A 65 -8.18 -11.01 2.66
N ARG A 66 -8.74 -11.36 1.49
CA ARG A 66 -8.26 -12.49 0.67
C ARG A 66 -7.47 -12.10 -0.57
N SER A 67 -7.35 -10.81 -0.87
CA SER A 67 -6.65 -10.32 -2.05
C SER A 67 -6.11 -8.90 -1.86
N SER A 68 -5.13 -8.52 -2.68
CA SER A 68 -4.62 -7.15 -2.75
C SER A 68 -5.69 -6.14 -3.18
N ARG A 69 -6.61 -6.54 -4.07
CA ARG A 69 -7.78 -5.74 -4.44
C ARG A 69 -8.72 -5.48 -3.26
N GLU A 70 -9.06 -6.50 -2.46
CA GLU A 70 -9.93 -6.31 -1.29
C GLU A 70 -9.30 -5.38 -0.24
N VAL A 71 -7.96 -5.37 -0.13
CA VAL A 71 -7.25 -4.39 0.70
C VAL A 71 -7.50 -2.98 0.15
N ALA A 72 -7.30 -2.78 -1.15
CA ALA A 72 -7.47 -1.50 -1.80
C ALA A 72 -8.90 -0.95 -1.72
N GLU A 73 -9.92 -1.77 -1.93
CA GLU A 73 -11.34 -1.34 -1.88
C GLU A 73 -11.75 -0.76 -0.50
N ARG A 74 -11.00 -1.12 0.55
CA ARG A 74 -11.24 -0.73 1.94
C ARG A 74 -10.32 0.38 2.43
N SER A 75 -9.38 0.86 1.60
CA SER A 75 -8.27 1.70 2.04
C SER A 75 -8.22 3.04 1.32
N ASP A 76 -7.72 4.06 2.01
CA ASP A 76 -7.35 5.35 1.41
C ASP A 76 -5.87 5.36 1.02
N VAL A 77 -5.05 4.61 1.79
CA VAL A 77 -3.62 4.40 1.55
C VAL A 77 -3.32 2.90 1.59
N VAL A 78 -2.58 2.37 0.62
CA VAL A 78 -2.10 0.99 0.61
C VAL A 78 -0.58 0.98 0.69
N ALA A 79 -0.06 0.46 1.80
CA ALA A 79 1.35 0.21 2.02
C ALA A 79 1.73 -1.22 1.59
N ILE A 80 2.84 -1.36 0.87
CA ILE A 80 3.31 -2.63 0.31
C ILE A 80 4.73 -2.90 0.80
N ALA A 81 4.96 -4.07 1.41
CA ALA A 81 6.28 -4.54 1.85
C ALA A 81 6.45 -6.03 1.50
N VAL A 82 6.95 -6.28 0.29
CA VAL A 82 7.19 -7.62 -0.31
C VAL A 82 8.64 -7.76 -0.76
N LEU A 83 9.02 -8.92 -1.31
CA LEU A 83 10.43 -9.29 -1.46
C LEU A 83 11.15 -8.59 -2.63
N ASP A 84 10.48 -8.46 -3.78
CA ASP A 84 11.13 -8.14 -5.05
C ASP A 84 10.18 -7.39 -6.01
N ASP A 85 10.75 -6.95 -7.14
CA ASP A 85 10.06 -6.22 -8.21
C ASP A 85 8.82 -6.97 -8.72
N ALA A 86 8.94 -8.28 -8.95
CA ALA A 86 7.87 -9.11 -9.51
C ALA A 86 6.69 -9.22 -8.53
N GLN A 87 6.96 -9.32 -7.24
CA GLN A 87 5.91 -9.32 -6.22
C GLN A 87 5.24 -7.96 -6.07
N VAL A 88 5.99 -6.85 -6.16
CA VAL A 88 5.38 -5.51 -6.14
C VAL A 88 4.46 -5.33 -7.34
N GLU A 89 4.91 -5.71 -8.53
CA GLU A 89 4.09 -5.68 -9.75
C GLU A 89 2.84 -6.55 -9.61
N ALA A 90 2.98 -7.80 -9.15
CA ALA A 90 1.86 -8.71 -8.95
C ALA A 90 0.87 -8.21 -7.90
N VAL A 91 1.32 -7.54 -6.84
CA VAL A 91 0.41 -6.96 -5.83
C VAL A 91 -0.37 -5.77 -6.39
N ILE A 92 0.28 -4.95 -7.22
CA ILE A 92 -0.31 -3.70 -7.74
C ILE A 92 -1.19 -3.96 -8.94
N LEU A 93 -0.69 -4.68 -9.92
CA LEU A 93 -1.37 -4.95 -11.18
C LEU A 93 -2.19 -6.24 -11.12
N GLY A 94 -1.75 -7.24 -10.35
CA GLY A 94 -2.37 -8.56 -10.34
C GLY A 94 -2.00 -9.39 -11.58
N GLN A 95 -2.79 -10.41 -11.90
CA GLN A 95 -2.66 -11.26 -13.09
C GLN A 95 -3.58 -10.79 -14.23
N GLY A 96 -4.45 -9.81 -13.99
CA GLY A 96 -5.36 -9.21 -14.98
C GLY A 96 -5.69 -7.75 -14.65
N GLU A 97 -6.53 -7.08 -15.44
CA GLU A 97 -6.79 -5.63 -15.26
C GLU A 97 -7.55 -5.28 -13.97
N ASP A 98 -8.13 -6.29 -13.31
CA ASP A 98 -9.14 -6.15 -12.26
C ASP A 98 -8.82 -6.87 -10.94
N ASP A 99 -7.62 -7.43 -10.73
CA ASP A 99 -7.32 -8.25 -9.53
C ASP A 99 -6.24 -7.68 -8.62
N GLY A 100 -5.40 -6.78 -9.12
CA GLY A 100 -4.40 -6.05 -8.32
C GLY A 100 -5.00 -4.97 -7.40
N SER A 101 -4.19 -4.48 -6.46
CA SER A 101 -4.58 -3.37 -5.59
C SER A 101 -4.94 -2.11 -6.38
N LEU A 102 -4.28 -1.84 -7.51
CA LEU A 102 -4.60 -0.70 -8.36
C LEU A 102 -6.04 -0.76 -8.93
N ALA A 103 -6.62 -1.94 -9.08
CA ALA A 103 -8.01 -2.10 -9.51
C ALA A 103 -9.03 -1.74 -8.43
N GLY A 104 -8.69 -1.91 -7.16
CA GLY A 104 -9.58 -1.61 -6.03
C GLY A 104 -9.54 -0.16 -5.54
N LEU A 105 -8.53 0.62 -5.95
CA LEU A 105 -8.34 1.98 -5.47
C LEU A 105 -9.23 3.00 -6.18
N LYS A 106 -9.65 4.01 -5.43
CA LYS A 106 -10.38 5.16 -5.96
C LYS A 106 -9.38 6.26 -6.38
N PRO A 107 -9.73 7.13 -7.35
CA PRO A 107 -8.93 8.32 -7.61
C PRO A 107 -8.68 9.14 -6.34
N GLY A 108 -7.45 9.62 -6.17
CA GLY A 108 -6.97 10.32 -4.97
C GLY A 108 -6.36 9.40 -3.90
N SER A 109 -6.50 8.07 -4.01
CA SER A 109 -5.85 7.13 -3.09
C SER A 109 -4.32 7.11 -3.29
N ILE A 110 -3.60 6.49 -2.35
CA ILE A 110 -2.13 6.43 -2.37
C ILE A 110 -1.64 4.98 -2.29
N ILE A 111 -0.70 4.61 -3.16
CA ILE A 111 0.14 3.42 -3.02
C ILE A 111 1.51 3.85 -2.50
N VAL A 112 1.98 3.19 -1.45
CA VAL A 112 3.32 3.40 -0.87
C VAL A 112 4.08 2.09 -0.90
N VAL A 113 5.20 2.05 -1.62
CA VAL A 113 6.07 0.86 -1.70
C VAL A 113 7.24 1.02 -0.74
N HIS A 114 7.31 0.13 0.24
CA HIS A 114 8.39 0.07 1.23
C HIS A 114 9.45 -0.99 0.92
N SER A 115 9.17 -1.84 -0.08
CA SER A 115 10.13 -2.80 -0.60
C SER A 115 11.33 -2.09 -1.23
N THR A 116 12.52 -2.68 -1.10
CA THR A 116 13.69 -2.26 -1.88
C THR A 116 13.58 -2.86 -3.27
N VAL A 117 13.15 -2.05 -4.25
CA VAL A 117 12.92 -2.47 -5.64
C VAL A 117 13.65 -1.57 -6.63
N SER A 118 13.69 -1.97 -7.90
CA SER A 118 14.38 -1.17 -8.92
C SER A 118 13.67 0.16 -9.20
N PRO A 119 14.42 1.24 -9.53
CA PRO A 119 13.81 2.49 -9.98
C PRO A 119 12.94 2.33 -11.23
N GLN A 120 13.28 1.35 -12.10
CA GLN A 120 12.53 1.07 -13.31
C GLN A 120 11.11 0.56 -13.00
N ILE A 121 10.97 -0.37 -12.06
CA ILE A 121 9.64 -0.88 -11.70
C ILE A 121 8.81 0.23 -11.03
N CYS A 122 9.42 1.03 -10.14
CA CYS A 122 8.76 2.18 -9.52
C CYS A 122 8.22 3.17 -10.56
N HIS A 123 9.03 3.52 -11.56
CA HIS A 123 8.61 4.42 -12.63
C HIS A 123 7.46 3.83 -13.46
N SER A 124 7.57 2.56 -13.86
CA SER A 124 6.53 1.88 -14.63
C SER A 124 5.19 1.89 -13.89
N LEU A 125 5.20 1.54 -12.60
CA LEU A 125 4.00 1.47 -11.77
C LEU A 125 3.43 2.84 -11.45
N ALA A 126 4.27 3.87 -11.29
CA ALA A 126 3.81 5.25 -11.10
C ALA A 126 2.99 5.74 -12.30
N VAL A 127 3.42 5.44 -13.53
CA VAL A 127 2.66 5.78 -14.76
C VAL A 127 1.29 5.09 -14.75
N ARG A 128 1.24 3.80 -14.40
CA ARG A 128 -0.03 3.05 -14.29
C ARG A 128 -0.96 3.60 -13.21
N ALA A 129 -0.39 4.03 -12.08
CA ALA A 129 -1.15 4.63 -10.99
C ALA A 129 -1.75 5.99 -11.41
N GLU A 130 -0.96 6.81 -12.11
CA GLU A 130 -1.38 8.11 -12.63
C GLU A 130 -2.55 7.99 -13.61
N GLU A 131 -2.54 6.97 -14.49
CA GLU A 131 -3.65 6.66 -15.41
C GLU A 131 -5.00 6.47 -14.68
N LYS A 132 -4.98 6.01 -13.41
CA LYS A 132 -6.18 5.87 -12.54
C LYS A 132 -6.37 7.02 -11.54
N GLY A 133 -5.54 8.06 -11.59
CA GLY A 133 -5.56 9.16 -10.63
C GLY A 133 -5.15 8.75 -9.22
N VAL A 134 -4.31 7.71 -9.09
CA VAL A 134 -3.76 7.22 -7.82
C VAL A 134 -2.33 7.75 -7.65
N TRP A 135 -2.00 8.20 -6.45
CA TRP A 135 -0.64 8.62 -6.12
C TRP A 135 0.25 7.42 -5.86
N PHE A 136 1.48 7.45 -6.36
CA PHE A 136 2.49 6.42 -6.12
C PHE A 136 3.69 7.02 -5.38
N VAL A 137 4.11 6.36 -4.31
CA VAL A 137 5.27 6.77 -3.51
C VAL A 137 6.23 5.60 -3.36
N ASP A 138 7.45 5.77 -3.85
CA ASP A 138 8.57 4.90 -3.54
C ASP A 138 9.20 5.36 -2.21
N ALA A 139 9.06 4.55 -1.17
CA ALA A 139 9.46 4.85 0.20
C ALA A 139 10.19 3.65 0.85
N PRO A 140 11.30 3.18 0.26
CA PRO A 140 12.01 2.01 0.72
C PRO A 140 12.53 2.24 2.14
N VAL A 141 12.53 1.19 2.95
CA VAL A 141 12.98 1.28 4.35
C VAL A 141 14.33 0.62 4.53
N SER A 142 15.17 1.21 5.37
CA SER A 142 16.38 0.57 5.89
C SER A 142 16.17 0.19 7.36
N GLY A 143 16.51 -1.05 7.70
CA GLY A 143 16.61 -1.50 9.08
C GLY A 143 18.05 -1.33 9.56
N ALA A 144 18.25 -0.57 10.63
CA ALA A 144 19.48 -0.56 11.41
C ALA A 144 19.20 -1.16 12.79
#